data_AF-A0A518CMR5-F1
#
_entry.id   AF-A0A518CMR5-F1
#
_cell.length_a   1.000
_cell.length_b   1.000
_cell.length_c   1.000
_cell.angle_alpha   90.00
_cell.angle_beta   90.00
_cell.angle_gamma   90.00
#
_symmetry.space_group_name_H-M   'P 1'
#
loop_
_entity.id
_entity.type
_entity.pdbx_description
1 polymer ?
#
loop_
_entity_poly.entity_id
_entity_poly.type
_entity_poly.pdbx_seq_one_letter_code
_entity_poly.pdbx_strand_id
1 'polypeptide(L)'
;MNEHHQKLFRNNLRTLLRREMLSQKQAAAQIGVDYKWFRRLCHRGLARPDRRTLDELEKVATFFGTTVSGLWIQQNQPRNHLPSLIKWTGGKRRQAKEIVSRFPRRIGTYYEPFLGGGSVLYELLRSGAHCEQIMCSDICRPLIEIWQIVRDDPRSISDFYDQIWHRLRNDGPQVFLEARAQFNKTGDPYLFYFLLRTCRNGLVRFNLRGRFTANLHHGRHGMKPDKVKLVVSEWSRLLRTNDVRFYVRDYQRVESQPGDVLYLDPPYQVKSSSRFYTGMIEFDQFYRWLRSQQGSYLLSLNGLWGGEDRRVDVPQDLYDEHSYLDAGKSMLSQLSGKKAAVLKDSLYVRLKSPVAGIDVQE
;
A
#
# COMPACT_ATOMS: atom_id res chain seq x y z
N MET A 1 -28.35 20.26 11.93
CA MET A 1 -27.45 21.04 11.05
C MET A 1 -26.30 21.72 11.81
N ASN A 2 -26.56 22.47 12.89
CA ASN A 2 -25.51 23.24 13.60
C ASN A 2 -24.34 22.39 14.13
N GLU A 3 -24.64 21.23 14.74
CA GLU A 3 -23.64 20.33 15.30
C GLU A 3 -22.75 19.66 14.24
N HIS A 4 -23.31 19.41 13.05
CA HIS A 4 -22.57 18.86 11.92
C HIS A 4 -21.49 19.85 11.44
N HIS A 5 -21.84 21.13 11.27
CA HIS A 5 -20.89 22.17 10.86
C HIS A 5 -19.82 22.44 11.92
N GLN A 6 -20.18 22.42 13.21
CA GLN A 6 -19.20 22.53 14.31
C GLN A 6 -18.18 21.38 14.27
N LYS A 7 -18.66 20.14 14.15
CA LYS A 7 -17.80 18.96 14.05
C LYS A 7 -16.90 19.02 12.82
N LEU A 8 -17.44 19.45 11.69
CA LEU A 8 -16.72 19.56 10.43
C LEU A 8 -15.60 20.61 10.51
N PHE A 9 -15.92 21.81 10.97
CA PHE A 9 -14.95 22.89 11.18
C PHE A 9 -13.81 22.46 12.11
N ARG A 10 -14.16 21.84 13.24
CA ARG A 10 -13.16 21.34 14.21
C ARG A 10 -12.19 20.35 13.58
N ASN A 11 -12.73 19.40 12.80
CA ASN A 11 -11.93 18.36 12.16
C ASN A 11 -10.99 18.95 11.10
N ASN A 12 -11.47 19.92 10.32
CA ASN A 12 -10.68 20.64 9.33
C ASN A 12 -9.54 21.41 10.00
N LEU A 13 -9.84 22.21 11.03
CA LEU A 13 -8.84 23.02 11.72
C LEU A 13 -7.76 22.15 12.39
N ARG A 14 -8.14 21.02 13.00
CA ARG A 14 -7.17 20.04 13.53
C ARG A 14 -6.32 19.36 12.46
N THR A 15 -6.86 19.21 11.25
CA THR A 15 -6.12 18.62 10.13
C THR A 15 -5.09 19.61 9.59
N LEU A 16 -5.46 20.88 9.47
CA LEU A 16 -4.54 21.96 9.11
C LEU A 16 -3.38 22.07 10.11
N LEU A 17 -3.66 22.03 11.42
CA LEU A 17 -2.63 22.02 12.46
C LEU A 17 -1.65 20.84 12.33
N ARG A 18 -2.16 19.64 12.03
CA ARG A 18 -1.32 18.46 11.83
C ARG A 18 -0.46 18.57 10.57
N ARG A 19 -0.99 19.16 9.49
CA ARG A 19 -0.26 19.38 8.24
C ARG A 19 0.95 20.29 8.44
N GLU A 20 0.80 21.35 9.24
CA GLU A 20 1.88 22.28 9.55
C GLU A 20 2.74 21.84 10.75
N MET A 21 2.44 20.68 11.37
CA MET A 21 3.13 20.16 12.57
C MET A 21 3.14 21.14 13.76
N LEU A 22 2.08 21.95 13.91
CA LEU A 22 1.97 22.97 14.96
C LEU A 22 1.07 22.52 16.11
N SER A 23 1.50 22.80 17.35
CA SER A 23 0.59 22.78 18.50
C SER A 23 -0.41 23.94 18.42
N GLN A 24 -1.55 23.83 19.12
CA GLN A 24 -2.55 24.90 19.18
C GLN A 24 -1.97 26.23 19.70
N LYS A 25 -1.03 26.16 20.65
CA LYS A 25 -0.38 27.33 21.24
C LYS A 25 0.57 28.01 20.25
N GLN A 26 1.38 27.22 19.53
CA GLN A 26 2.28 27.74 18.48
C GLN A 26 1.49 28.38 17.34
N ALA A 27 0.44 27.70 16.86
CA ALA A 27 -0.40 28.23 15.79
C ALA A 27 -1.10 29.53 16.19
N ALA A 28 -1.70 29.61 17.39
CA ALA A 28 -2.34 30.84 17.86
C ALA A 28 -1.35 32.03 17.90
N ALA A 29 -0.12 31.78 18.38
CA ALA A 29 0.93 32.79 18.43
C ALA A 29 1.39 33.24 17.03
N GLN A 30 1.58 32.30 16.09
CA GLN A 30 2.01 32.62 14.72
C GLN A 30 0.91 33.30 13.89
N ILE A 31 -0.36 32.95 14.11
CA ILE A 31 -1.51 33.57 13.44
C ILE A 31 -1.81 34.97 14.03
N GLY A 32 -1.40 35.21 15.27
CA GLY A 32 -1.69 36.47 15.98
C GLY A 32 -3.13 36.53 16.50
N VAL A 33 -3.65 35.43 17.07
CA VAL A 33 -4.99 35.33 17.66
C VAL A 33 -4.93 34.87 19.12
N ASP A 34 -5.97 35.18 19.91
CA ASP A 34 -6.03 34.74 21.30
C ASP A 34 -5.99 33.20 21.42
N TYR A 35 -5.11 32.71 22.31
CA TYR A 35 -4.92 31.28 22.49
C TYR A 35 -6.16 30.58 23.06
N LYS A 36 -6.89 31.21 23.99
CA LYS A 36 -8.09 30.59 24.59
C LYS A 36 -9.20 30.47 23.54
N TRP A 37 -9.34 31.47 22.68
CA TRP A 37 -10.24 31.47 21.54
C TRP A 37 -9.88 30.38 20.53
N PHE A 38 -8.63 30.34 20.08
CA PHE A 38 -8.17 29.35 19.09
C PHE A 38 -8.25 27.91 19.62
N ARG A 39 -7.91 27.70 20.90
CA ARG A 39 -8.09 26.41 21.58
C ARG A 39 -9.56 26.00 21.59
N ARG A 40 -10.48 26.93 21.89
CA ARG A 40 -11.94 26.64 21.90
C ARG A 40 -12.41 26.19 20.52
N LEU A 41 -11.96 26.85 19.45
CA LEU A 41 -12.23 26.45 18.07
C LEU A 41 -11.74 25.02 17.79
N CYS A 42 -10.53 24.67 18.23
CA CYS A 42 -9.95 23.34 18.06
C CYS A 42 -10.67 22.23 18.84
N HIS A 43 -11.45 22.56 19.87
CA HIS A 43 -12.17 21.59 20.71
C HIS A 43 -13.66 21.51 20.41
N ARG A 44 -14.32 22.66 20.25
CA ARG A 44 -15.77 22.75 20.07
C ARG A 44 -16.18 22.95 18.62
N GLY A 45 -15.27 23.48 17.80
CA GLY A 45 -15.59 23.93 16.46
C GLY A 45 -16.47 25.17 16.45
N LEU A 46 -16.85 25.61 15.25
CA LEU A 46 -17.71 26.77 15.04
C LEU A 46 -18.75 26.41 13.98
N ALA A 47 -20.02 26.75 14.20
CA ALA A 47 -21.10 26.31 13.31
C ALA A 47 -21.22 27.18 12.05
N ARG A 48 -20.93 28.48 12.21
CA ARG A 48 -20.94 29.50 11.18
C ARG A 48 -20.05 30.66 11.64
N PRO A 49 -19.42 31.41 10.72
CA PRO A 49 -18.78 32.66 11.07
C PRO A 49 -19.80 33.66 11.61
N ASP A 50 -19.40 34.48 12.56
CA ASP A 50 -20.16 35.66 12.99
C ASP A 50 -19.33 36.93 12.75
N ARG A 51 -20.00 38.10 12.72
CA ARG A 51 -19.35 39.38 12.42
C ARG A 51 -18.21 39.74 13.38
N ARG A 52 -18.20 39.20 14.61
CA ARG A 52 -17.20 39.53 15.63
C ARG A 52 -15.93 38.70 15.47
N THR A 53 -16.03 37.53 14.84
CA THR A 53 -14.93 36.57 14.69
C THR A 53 -14.37 36.51 13.27
N LEU A 54 -14.96 37.26 12.32
CA LEU A 54 -14.61 37.17 10.91
C LEU A 54 -13.14 37.55 10.63
N ASP A 55 -12.65 38.66 11.20
CA ASP A 55 -11.26 39.11 11.03
C ASP A 55 -10.24 38.07 11.55
N GLU A 56 -10.52 37.47 12.72
CA GLU A 56 -9.67 36.41 13.27
C GLU A 56 -9.73 35.14 12.43
N LEU A 57 -10.90 34.79 11.88
CA LEU A 57 -11.06 33.67 10.97
C LEU A 57 -10.35 33.88 9.64
N GLU A 58 -10.28 35.12 9.13
CA GLU A 58 -9.52 35.48 7.93
C GLU A 58 -8.03 35.31 8.15
N LYS A 59 -7.50 35.69 9.32
CA LYS A 59 -6.09 35.43 9.69
C LYS A 59 -5.80 33.93 9.74
N VAL A 60 -6.69 33.15 10.38
CA VAL A 60 -6.57 31.68 10.43
C VAL A 60 -6.59 31.08 9.02
N ALA A 61 -7.54 31.50 8.18
CA ALA A 61 -7.68 30.97 6.83
C ALA A 61 -6.45 31.30 5.97
N THR A 62 -5.98 32.54 6.02
CA THR A 62 -4.80 33.03 5.30
C THR A 62 -3.54 32.26 5.71
N PHE A 63 -3.32 32.08 7.02
CA PHE A 63 -2.17 31.34 7.55
C PHE A 63 -2.11 29.91 7.02
N PHE A 64 -3.25 29.24 6.89
CA PHE A 64 -3.32 27.87 6.40
C PHE A 64 -3.49 27.75 4.87
N GLY A 65 -3.44 28.86 4.13
CA GLY A 65 -3.60 28.88 2.67
C GLY A 65 -4.99 28.40 2.21
N THR A 66 -6.04 28.78 2.93
CA THR A 66 -7.44 28.47 2.60
C THR A 66 -8.32 29.73 2.66
N THR A 67 -9.57 29.63 2.21
CA THR A 67 -10.59 30.65 2.46
C THR A 67 -11.29 30.43 3.80
N VAL A 68 -11.96 31.46 4.33
CA VAL A 68 -12.83 31.33 5.53
C VAL A 68 -13.88 30.24 5.30
N SER A 69 -14.56 30.24 4.17
CA SER A 69 -15.51 29.18 3.81
C SER A 69 -14.87 27.80 3.76
N GLY A 70 -13.60 27.70 3.34
CA GLY A 70 -12.81 26.47 3.31
C GLY A 70 -12.62 25.81 4.67
N LEU A 71 -12.76 26.55 5.77
CA LEU A 71 -12.76 25.97 7.12
C LEU A 71 -14.01 25.09 7.39
N TRP A 72 -15.11 25.32 6.67
CA TRP A 72 -16.36 24.55 6.74
C TRP A 72 -16.62 23.67 5.53
N ILE A 73 -15.79 23.73 4.49
CA ILE A 73 -15.95 22.82 3.36
C ILE A 73 -15.66 21.42 3.87
N GLN A 74 -16.58 20.49 3.57
CA GLN A 74 -16.26 19.09 3.65
C GLN A 74 -15.18 18.85 2.62
N GLN A 75 -13.92 18.93 3.06
CA GLN A 75 -12.86 18.36 2.29
C GLN A 75 -13.33 16.95 2.03
N ASN A 76 -13.48 16.58 0.76
CA ASN A 76 -13.47 15.18 0.39
C ASN A 76 -12.16 14.68 0.98
N GLN A 77 -12.19 14.20 2.22
CA GLN A 77 -11.15 13.38 2.81
C GLN A 77 -10.97 12.34 1.71
N PRO A 78 -9.85 12.36 0.97
CA PRO A 78 -9.60 11.26 0.06
C PRO A 78 -9.76 10.05 0.95
N ARG A 79 -10.67 9.13 0.59
CA ARG A 79 -10.93 7.89 1.35
C ARG A 79 -9.61 7.49 1.99
N ASN A 80 -9.56 7.32 3.31
CA ASN A 80 -8.38 7.16 4.20
C ASN A 80 -7.25 6.20 3.75
N HIS A 81 -7.27 5.68 2.53
CA HIS A 81 -6.21 4.95 1.89
C HIS A 81 -5.54 5.78 0.79
N LEU A 82 -4.27 6.10 1.01
CA LEU A 82 -3.31 6.43 -0.03
C LEU A 82 -3.50 5.46 -1.22
N PRO A 83 -3.55 5.97 -2.46
CA PRO A 83 -3.52 5.11 -3.63
C PRO A 83 -2.33 4.15 -3.58
N SER A 84 -2.50 2.97 -4.18
CA SER A 84 -1.40 2.00 -4.27
C SER A 84 -0.22 2.65 -5.01
N LEU A 85 0.99 2.50 -4.46
CA LEU A 85 2.21 2.93 -5.14
C LEU A 85 2.35 2.16 -6.47
N ILE A 86 2.28 0.83 -6.36
CA ILE A 86 2.35 -0.10 -7.46
C ILE A 86 1.01 -0.83 -7.58
N LYS A 87 0.50 -0.95 -8.81
CA LYS A 87 -0.58 -1.90 -9.10
C LYS A 87 0.07 -3.22 -9.45
N TRP A 88 -0.24 -4.25 -8.68
CA TRP A 88 0.37 -5.57 -8.81
C TRP A 88 -0.70 -6.64 -8.96
N THR A 89 -0.44 -7.64 -9.81
CA THR A 89 -1.32 -8.80 -9.94
C THR A 89 -1.34 -9.55 -8.60
N GLY A 90 -2.53 -9.92 -8.12
CA GLY A 90 -2.68 -10.61 -6.82
C GLY A 90 -2.69 -9.70 -5.59
N GLY A 91 -2.58 -8.38 -5.76
CA GLY A 91 -2.47 -7.44 -4.64
C GLY A 91 -3.61 -7.52 -3.61
N LYS A 92 -3.24 -7.63 -2.34
CA LYS A 92 -4.12 -7.94 -1.20
C LYS A 92 -4.82 -6.75 -0.57
N ARG A 93 -5.03 -5.66 -1.31
CA ARG A 93 -5.57 -4.39 -0.77
C ARG A 93 -6.92 -4.56 -0.07
N ARG A 94 -7.78 -5.48 -0.54
CA ARG A 94 -9.09 -5.77 0.09
C ARG A 94 -8.94 -6.55 1.39
N GLN A 95 -8.00 -7.49 1.42
CA GLN A 95 -7.77 -8.40 2.53
C GLN A 95 -6.81 -7.86 3.60
N ALA A 96 -5.98 -6.87 3.26
CA ALA A 96 -4.86 -6.42 4.08
C ALA A 96 -5.26 -6.06 5.51
N LYS A 97 -6.41 -5.40 5.70
CA LYS A 97 -6.90 -5.04 7.04
C LYS A 97 -7.20 -6.26 7.90
N GLU A 98 -7.84 -7.28 7.32
CA GLU A 98 -8.15 -8.52 8.03
C GLU A 98 -6.87 -9.30 8.33
N ILE A 99 -5.96 -9.41 7.35
CA ILE A 99 -4.66 -10.07 7.52
C ILE A 99 -3.88 -9.43 8.68
N VAL A 100 -3.70 -8.11 8.63
CA VAL A 100 -2.92 -7.37 9.65
C VAL A 100 -3.61 -7.42 11.03
N SER A 101 -4.94 -7.53 11.08
CA SER A 101 -5.66 -7.65 12.37
C SER A 101 -5.32 -8.91 13.16
N ARG A 102 -4.76 -9.92 12.49
CA ARG A 102 -4.31 -11.19 13.10
C ARG A 102 -2.85 -11.17 13.51
N PHE A 103 -2.10 -10.12 13.17
CA PHE A 103 -0.72 -9.99 13.62
C PHE A 103 -0.66 -9.63 15.11
N PRO A 104 0.36 -10.11 15.85
CA PRO A 104 0.63 -9.64 17.20
C PRO A 104 0.96 -8.13 17.19
N ARG A 105 0.73 -7.47 18.33
CA ARG A 105 0.97 -6.03 18.47
C ARG A 105 2.44 -5.65 18.54
N ARG A 106 3.28 -6.57 19.01
CA ARG A 106 4.74 -6.46 19.03
C ARG A 106 5.31 -7.57 18.17
N ILE A 107 6.20 -7.20 17.26
CA ILE A 107 6.86 -8.07 16.30
C ILE A 107 8.36 -7.79 16.44
N GLY A 108 9.18 -8.84 16.52
CA GLY A 108 10.63 -8.71 16.36
C GLY A 108 10.92 -8.22 14.95
N THR A 109 10.99 -9.16 14.00
CA THR A 109 11.12 -8.87 12.58
C THR A 109 9.85 -9.21 11.81
N TYR A 110 9.32 -8.23 11.07
CA TYR A 110 8.33 -8.48 10.03
C TYR A 110 9.02 -8.85 8.72
N TYR A 111 8.68 -10.01 8.16
CA TYR A 111 9.12 -10.45 6.84
C TYR A 111 7.97 -10.47 5.85
N GLU A 112 8.18 -9.90 4.66
CA GLU A 112 7.29 -10.05 3.50
C GLU A 112 8.11 -10.45 2.27
N PRO A 113 8.43 -11.75 2.08
CA PRO A 113 9.34 -12.22 1.03
C PRO A 113 8.72 -12.34 -0.37
N PHE A 114 7.44 -12.01 -0.49
CA PHE A 114 6.69 -11.92 -1.75
C PHE A 114 6.01 -10.55 -1.83
N LEU A 115 6.80 -9.49 -1.68
CA LEU A 115 6.29 -8.13 -1.46
C LEU A 115 5.27 -7.68 -2.52
N GLY A 116 5.57 -7.92 -3.81
CA GLY A 116 4.72 -7.45 -4.90
C GLY A 116 4.34 -5.97 -4.77
N GLY A 117 3.05 -5.70 -4.67
CA GLY A 117 2.50 -4.34 -4.53
C GLY A 117 2.51 -3.76 -3.11
N GLY A 118 2.97 -4.49 -2.10
CA GLY A 118 3.13 -4.01 -0.71
C GLY A 118 1.82 -3.62 -0.02
N SER A 119 0.71 -4.30 -0.34
CA SER A 119 -0.60 -3.95 0.25
C SER A 119 -0.69 -4.31 1.74
N VAL A 120 -0.06 -5.41 2.17
CA VAL A 120 -0.04 -5.81 3.57
C VAL A 120 0.96 -4.97 4.35
N LEU A 121 2.17 -4.76 3.82
CA LEU A 121 3.11 -3.75 4.33
C LEU A 121 2.43 -2.39 4.57
N TYR A 122 1.70 -1.86 3.57
CA TYR A 122 1.00 -0.57 3.69
C TYR A 122 0.05 -0.54 4.88
N GLU A 123 -0.65 -1.65 5.15
CA GLU A 123 -1.61 -1.75 6.24
C GLU A 123 -0.93 -1.97 7.59
N LEU A 124 0.15 -2.76 7.64
CA LEU A 124 1.00 -2.91 8.82
C LEU A 124 1.53 -1.55 9.30
N LEU A 125 2.11 -0.74 8.40
CA LEU A 125 2.68 0.56 8.73
C LEU A 125 1.67 1.59 9.28
N ARG A 126 0.36 1.31 9.22
CA ARG A 126 -0.69 2.16 9.80
C ARG A 126 -1.46 1.51 10.95
N SER A 127 -1.21 0.24 11.24
CA SER A 127 -2.01 -0.52 12.22
C SER A 127 -1.68 -0.16 13.66
N GLY A 128 -0.54 0.51 13.88
CA GLY A 128 0.03 0.78 15.18
C GLY A 128 0.76 -0.43 15.79
N ALA A 129 0.98 -1.50 15.03
CA ALA A 129 1.86 -2.58 15.45
C ALA A 129 3.32 -2.07 15.55
N HIS A 130 4.01 -2.46 16.61
CA HIS A 130 5.42 -2.16 16.79
C HIS A 130 6.26 -3.29 16.19
N CYS A 131 7.15 -2.96 15.26
CA CYS A 131 8.12 -3.89 14.68
C CYS A 131 9.52 -3.38 15.00
N GLU A 132 10.41 -4.24 15.52
CA GLU A 132 11.83 -3.88 15.70
C GLU A 132 12.53 -3.77 14.35
N GLN A 133 12.17 -4.65 13.40
CA GLN A 133 12.67 -4.65 12.03
C GLN A 133 11.57 -4.94 11.02
N ILE A 134 11.67 -4.34 9.83
CA ILE A 134 10.75 -4.57 8.70
C ILE A 134 11.59 -4.90 7.46
N MET A 135 11.53 -6.16 7.03
CA MET A 135 12.33 -6.70 5.93
C MET A 135 11.42 -7.24 4.82
N CYS A 136 11.40 -6.53 3.69
CA CYS A 136 10.60 -6.92 2.54
C CYS A 136 11.52 -7.39 1.40
N SER A 137 11.14 -8.47 0.73
CA SER A 137 11.88 -8.95 -0.44
C SER A 137 10.97 -9.46 -1.53
N ASP A 138 11.53 -9.55 -2.73
CA ASP A 138 10.93 -10.18 -3.89
C ASP A 138 12.07 -10.60 -4.83
N ILE A 139 11.82 -11.59 -5.68
CA ILE A 139 12.77 -11.98 -6.73
C ILE A 139 12.76 -10.98 -7.90
N CYS A 140 11.78 -10.06 -7.97
CA CYS A 140 11.67 -9.07 -9.05
C CYS A 140 12.65 -7.96 -8.76
N ARG A 141 13.87 -8.05 -9.29
CA ARG A 141 14.87 -6.99 -9.14
C ARG A 141 14.31 -5.59 -9.48
N PRO A 142 13.70 -5.34 -10.66
CA PRO A 142 13.20 -4.00 -10.98
C PRO A 142 12.06 -3.52 -10.07
N LEU A 143 11.31 -4.42 -9.43
CA LEU A 143 10.26 -4.04 -8.48
C LEU A 143 10.88 -3.54 -7.18
N ILE A 144 11.85 -4.29 -6.66
CA ILE A 144 12.53 -3.95 -5.41
C ILE A 144 13.34 -2.67 -5.59
N GLU A 145 13.97 -2.47 -6.75
CA GLU A 145 14.65 -1.22 -7.08
C GLU A 145 13.68 -0.03 -7.10
N ILE A 146 12.43 -0.20 -7.57
CA ILE A 146 11.39 0.85 -7.43
C ILE A 146 11.13 1.17 -5.95
N TRP A 147 10.98 0.15 -5.09
CA TRP A 147 10.74 0.37 -3.66
C TRP A 147 11.90 1.10 -2.97
N GLN A 148 13.14 0.74 -3.32
CA GLN A 148 14.36 1.41 -2.85
C GLN A 148 14.40 2.87 -3.31
N ILE A 149 14.17 3.14 -4.61
CA ILE A 149 14.14 4.51 -5.14
C ILE A 149 13.03 5.33 -4.47
N VAL A 150 11.83 4.78 -4.30
CA VAL A 150 10.73 5.51 -3.63
C VAL A 150 11.07 5.83 -2.18
N ARG A 151 11.78 4.95 -1.47
CA ARG A 151 12.25 5.22 -0.11
C ARG A 151 13.33 6.31 -0.09
N ASP A 152 14.36 6.17 -0.92
CA ASP A 152 15.63 6.90 -0.80
C ASP A 152 15.69 8.18 -1.66
N ASP A 153 15.13 8.14 -2.87
CA ASP A 153 15.07 9.26 -3.81
C ASP A 153 13.70 9.35 -4.51
N PRO A 154 12.64 9.73 -3.77
CA PRO A 154 11.28 9.82 -4.30
C PRO A 154 11.11 10.86 -5.43
N ARG A 155 12.01 11.85 -5.51
CA ARG A 155 11.93 12.92 -6.51
C ARG A 155 12.30 12.39 -7.88
N SER A 156 13.42 11.67 -8.02
CA SER A 156 13.86 11.19 -9.33
C SER A 156 12.82 10.33 -10.03
N ILE A 157 12.15 9.40 -9.32
CA ILE A 157 11.15 8.53 -9.94
C ILE A 157 9.86 9.28 -10.31
N SER A 158 9.51 10.30 -9.53
CA SER A 158 8.35 11.15 -9.81
C SER A 158 8.61 12.06 -11.01
N ASP A 159 9.80 12.65 -11.11
CA ASP A 159 10.19 13.54 -12.20
C ASP A 159 10.39 12.78 -13.51
N PHE A 160 11.02 11.60 -13.46
CA PHE A 160 11.09 10.71 -14.62
C PHE A 160 9.69 10.34 -15.11
N TYR A 161 8.80 9.92 -14.19
CA TYR A 161 7.43 9.56 -14.52
C TYR A 161 6.68 10.73 -15.18
N ASP A 162 6.85 11.94 -14.65
CA ASP A 162 6.24 13.16 -15.19
C ASP A 162 6.63 13.38 -16.67
N GLN A 163 7.93 13.35 -16.95
CA GLN A 163 8.47 13.54 -18.29
C GLN A 163 7.95 12.50 -19.29
N ILE A 164 8.07 11.20 -18.97
CA ILE A 164 7.65 10.13 -19.88
C ILE A 164 6.12 10.06 -20.02
N TRP A 165 5.37 10.46 -18.98
CA TRP A 165 3.92 10.57 -19.04
C TRP A 165 3.48 11.65 -20.02
N HIS A 166 4.10 12.83 -19.98
CA HIS A 166 3.84 13.89 -20.95
C HIS A 166 4.22 13.50 -22.37
N ARG A 167 5.35 12.79 -22.57
CA ARG A 167 5.69 12.19 -23.86
C ARG A 167 4.62 11.23 -24.36
N LEU A 168 4.13 10.31 -23.53
CA LEU A 168 3.02 9.43 -23.89
C LEU A 168 1.75 10.21 -24.31
N ARG A 169 1.51 11.38 -23.69
CA ARG A 169 0.37 12.24 -24.02
C ARG A 169 0.53 12.96 -25.36
N ASN A 170 1.75 13.38 -25.68
CA ASN A 170 2.03 14.21 -26.86
C ASN A 170 2.34 13.34 -28.09
N ASP A 171 3.17 12.31 -27.92
CA ASP A 171 3.73 11.50 -29.01
C ASP A 171 2.92 10.20 -29.24
N GLY A 172 1.99 9.89 -28.33
CA GLY A 172 1.05 8.79 -28.47
C GLY A 172 1.56 7.43 -27.99
N PRO A 173 0.84 6.32 -28.30
CA PRO A 173 1.05 5.01 -27.68
C PRO A 173 2.40 4.36 -28.02
N GLN A 174 3.12 4.85 -29.03
CA GLN A 174 4.45 4.37 -29.41
C GLN A 174 5.46 4.52 -28.26
N VAL A 175 5.35 5.58 -27.45
CA VAL A 175 6.19 5.81 -26.26
C VAL A 175 6.11 4.64 -25.28
N PHE A 176 4.93 4.03 -25.12
CA PHE A 176 4.78 2.85 -24.27
C PHE A 176 5.52 1.63 -24.84
N LEU A 177 5.48 1.44 -26.17
CA LEU A 177 6.14 0.32 -26.83
C LEU A 177 7.66 0.44 -26.75
N GLU A 178 8.19 1.66 -26.94
CA GLU A 178 9.61 1.99 -26.76
C GLU A 178 10.05 1.77 -25.31
N ALA A 179 9.31 2.31 -24.34
CA ALA A 179 9.58 2.12 -22.93
C ALA A 179 9.60 0.62 -22.56
N ARG A 180 8.66 -0.16 -23.10
CA ARG A 180 8.61 -1.62 -22.90
C ARG A 180 9.79 -2.34 -23.52
N ALA A 181 10.19 -1.97 -24.73
CA ALA A 181 11.34 -2.56 -25.42
C ALA A 181 12.63 -2.25 -24.64
N GLN A 182 12.80 -1.00 -24.21
CA GLN A 182 13.96 -0.56 -23.45
C GLN A 182 14.00 -1.19 -22.07
N PHE A 183 12.88 -1.29 -21.36
CA PHE A 183 12.80 -2.03 -20.10
C PHE A 183 13.20 -3.49 -20.27
N ASN A 184 12.68 -4.18 -21.30
CA ASN A 184 13.03 -5.57 -21.58
C ASN A 184 14.52 -5.79 -21.93
N LYS A 185 15.23 -4.73 -22.34
CA LYS A 185 16.67 -4.76 -22.62
C LYS A 185 17.52 -4.44 -21.38
N THR A 186 17.06 -3.53 -20.53
CA THR A 186 17.88 -2.91 -19.47
C THR A 186 17.49 -3.31 -18.06
N GLY A 187 16.23 -3.69 -17.83
CA GLY A 187 15.69 -3.87 -16.49
C GLY A 187 15.41 -2.57 -15.73
N ASP A 188 15.48 -1.40 -16.39
CA ASP A 188 15.40 -0.08 -15.74
C ASP A 188 14.11 0.09 -14.88
N PRO A 189 14.25 0.32 -13.56
CA PRO A 189 13.12 0.46 -12.63
C PRO A 189 12.25 1.70 -12.91
N TYR A 190 12.81 2.77 -13.48
CA TYR A 190 12.06 3.99 -13.83
C TYR A 190 11.07 3.71 -14.98
N LEU A 191 11.55 3.04 -16.02
CA LEU A 191 10.70 2.55 -17.11
C LEU A 191 9.68 1.53 -16.60
N PHE A 192 10.10 0.63 -15.71
CA PHE A 192 9.19 -0.37 -15.15
C PHE A 192 8.05 0.28 -14.36
N TYR A 193 8.34 1.28 -13.53
CA TYR A 193 7.31 2.03 -12.81
C TYR A 193 6.31 2.68 -13.77
N PHE A 194 6.79 3.36 -14.82
CA PHE A 194 5.93 3.93 -15.85
C PHE A 194 5.02 2.87 -16.51
N LEU A 195 5.57 1.71 -16.88
CA LEU A 195 4.84 0.61 -17.49
C LEU A 195 3.75 0.06 -16.53
N LEU A 196 4.07 -0.16 -15.26
CA LEU A 196 3.12 -0.65 -14.25
C LEU A 196 1.94 0.31 -14.07
N ARG A 197 2.17 1.62 -14.19
CA ARG A 197 1.15 2.66 -14.02
C ARG A 197 0.26 2.84 -15.25
N THR A 198 0.73 2.48 -16.43
CA THR A 198 0.04 2.71 -17.72
C THR A 198 -0.48 1.44 -18.38
N CYS A 199 0.01 0.26 -17.99
CA CYS A 199 -0.44 -1.02 -18.54
C CYS A 199 -1.91 -1.34 -18.21
N ARG A 200 -2.53 -2.14 -19.07
CA ARG A 200 -3.94 -2.55 -18.97
C ARG A 200 -4.21 -3.21 -17.63
N ASN A 201 -5.15 -2.65 -16.88
CA ASN A 201 -5.60 -3.10 -15.57
C ASN A 201 -4.51 -3.28 -14.49
N GLY A 202 -3.29 -2.76 -14.69
CA GLY A 202 -2.17 -3.03 -13.77
C GLY A 202 -1.75 -4.50 -13.76
N LEU A 203 -2.02 -5.23 -14.84
CA LEU A 203 -1.72 -6.66 -14.94
C LEU A 203 -0.25 -6.83 -15.33
N VAL A 204 0.53 -7.31 -14.37
CA VAL A 204 1.96 -7.58 -14.54
C VAL A 204 2.11 -8.95 -15.18
N ARG A 205 2.69 -9.01 -16.38
CA ARG A 205 2.87 -10.26 -17.14
C ARG A 205 4.25 -10.34 -17.76
N PHE A 206 4.94 -11.43 -17.46
CA PHE A 206 6.22 -11.78 -18.05
C PHE A 206 6.08 -13.09 -18.84
N ASN A 207 6.77 -13.22 -19.96
CA ASN A 207 6.82 -14.49 -20.69
C ASN A 207 7.90 -15.42 -20.10
N LEU A 208 8.04 -16.63 -20.67
CA LEU A 208 9.01 -17.63 -20.18
C LEU A 208 10.47 -17.18 -20.31
N ARG A 209 10.74 -16.15 -21.13
CA ARG A 209 12.06 -15.54 -21.31
C ARG A 209 12.28 -14.33 -20.41
N GLY A 210 11.41 -14.11 -19.41
CA GLY A 210 11.50 -12.99 -18.47
C GLY A 210 11.18 -11.62 -19.07
N ARG A 211 10.58 -11.56 -20.27
CA ARG A 211 10.21 -10.28 -20.90
C ARG A 211 8.82 -9.83 -20.49
N PHE A 212 8.66 -8.57 -20.13
CA PHE A 212 7.37 -7.94 -19.87
C PHE A 212 6.55 -7.79 -21.15
N THR A 213 5.30 -8.24 -21.09
CA THR A 213 4.40 -8.40 -22.25
C THR A 213 3.04 -7.74 -22.05
N ALA A 214 2.84 -6.96 -21.00
CA ALA A 214 1.57 -6.25 -20.82
C ALA A 214 1.40 -5.18 -21.90
N ASN A 215 0.15 -4.92 -22.26
CA ASN A 215 -0.22 -3.91 -23.25
C ASN A 215 -0.64 -2.61 -22.55
N LEU A 216 -0.54 -1.48 -23.26
CA LEU A 216 -1.05 -0.19 -22.81
C LEU A 216 -2.56 -0.28 -22.52
N HIS A 217 -3.04 0.43 -21.49
CA HIS A 217 -4.47 0.49 -21.22
C HIS A 217 -5.19 1.37 -22.25
N HIS A 218 -6.20 0.82 -22.93
CA HIS A 218 -7.07 1.61 -23.80
C HIS A 218 -7.97 2.52 -22.95
N GLY A 219 -7.89 3.84 -23.14
CA GLY A 219 -8.76 4.83 -22.46
C GLY A 219 -8.37 5.20 -21.01
N ARG A 220 -7.26 4.68 -20.46
CA ARG A 220 -6.69 5.18 -19.19
C ARG A 220 -5.21 5.44 -19.34
N HIS A 221 -4.81 6.70 -19.21
CA HIS A 221 -3.43 7.14 -19.43
C HIS A 221 -2.55 7.02 -18.18
N GLY A 222 -2.82 6.08 -17.28
CA GLY A 222 -2.16 6.00 -15.98
C GLY A 222 -2.55 7.11 -15.00
N MET A 223 -1.82 7.22 -13.88
CA MET A 223 -2.08 8.24 -12.87
C MET A 223 -1.46 9.58 -13.28
N LYS A 224 -2.15 10.70 -13.07
CA LYS A 224 -1.60 12.04 -13.36
C LYS A 224 -0.31 12.30 -12.55
N PRO A 225 0.70 13.00 -13.12
CA PRO A 225 1.97 13.26 -12.45
C PRO A 225 1.87 13.90 -11.06
N ASP A 226 1.04 14.93 -10.88
CA ASP A 226 0.85 15.56 -9.55
C ASP A 226 0.41 14.57 -8.48
N LYS A 227 -0.48 13.64 -8.86
CA LYS A 227 -0.95 12.59 -7.95
C LYS A 227 0.12 11.52 -7.71
N VAL A 228 1.00 11.26 -8.69
CA VAL A 228 2.18 10.39 -8.49
C VAL A 228 3.13 11.03 -7.49
N LYS A 229 3.49 12.30 -7.67
CA LYS A 229 4.35 13.07 -6.74
C LYS A 229 3.83 12.98 -5.30
N LEU A 230 2.53 13.22 -5.10
CA LEU A 230 1.89 13.08 -3.78
C LEU A 230 1.96 11.65 -3.21
N VAL A 231 1.63 10.64 -4.02
CA VAL A 231 1.64 9.23 -3.58
C VAL A 231 3.06 8.77 -3.22
N VAL A 232 4.03 9.05 -4.09
CA VAL A 232 5.43 8.68 -3.90
C VAL A 232 6.00 9.36 -2.66
N SER A 233 5.71 10.65 -2.45
CA SER A 233 6.14 11.39 -1.25
C SER A 233 5.59 10.79 0.04
N GLU A 234 4.29 10.47 0.10
CA GLU A 234 3.70 9.85 1.29
C GLU A 234 4.24 8.45 1.56
N TRP A 235 4.45 7.65 0.52
CA TRP A 235 5.09 6.35 0.64
C TRP A 235 6.54 6.49 1.14
N SER A 236 7.33 7.38 0.56
CA SER A 236 8.69 7.66 1.02
C SER A 236 8.74 8.01 2.51
N ARG A 237 7.82 8.89 2.96
CA ARG A 237 7.71 9.27 4.37
C ARG A 237 7.41 8.05 5.25
N LEU A 238 6.38 7.27 4.90
CA LEU A 238 6.01 6.06 5.64
C LEU A 238 7.15 5.04 5.72
N LEU A 239 7.83 4.78 4.60
CA LEU A 239 8.91 3.81 4.53
C LEU A 239 10.13 4.24 5.35
N ARG A 240 10.52 5.52 5.28
CA ARG A 240 11.66 6.06 6.03
C ARG A 240 11.40 6.15 7.53
N THR A 241 10.20 6.60 7.93
CA THR A 241 9.85 6.70 9.35
C THR A 241 9.85 5.35 10.07
N ASN A 242 9.67 4.24 9.34
CA ASN A 242 9.65 2.89 9.90
C ASN A 242 10.89 2.04 9.53
N ASP A 243 11.96 2.66 9.02
CA ASP A 243 13.20 1.98 8.57
C ASP A 243 12.96 0.70 7.74
N VAL A 244 12.06 0.79 6.75
CA VAL A 244 11.74 -0.40 5.92
C VAL A 244 12.92 -0.76 5.02
N ARG A 245 13.34 -2.03 5.04
CA ARG A 245 14.46 -2.54 4.25
C ARG A 245 13.97 -3.43 3.13
N PHE A 246 14.50 -3.20 1.92
CA PHE A 246 14.10 -3.90 0.70
C PHE A 246 15.26 -4.69 0.10
N TYR A 247 15.01 -5.96 -0.25
CA TYR A 247 16.02 -6.87 -0.77
C TYR A 247 15.57 -7.60 -2.03
N VAL A 248 16.46 -7.69 -3.02
CA VAL A 248 16.28 -8.56 -4.19
C VAL A 248 16.71 -9.96 -3.76
N ARG A 249 15.77 -10.80 -3.36
CA ARG A 249 16.10 -12.08 -2.72
C ARG A 249 14.97 -13.08 -2.82
N ASP A 250 15.36 -14.35 -2.93
CA ASP A 250 14.44 -15.49 -2.82
C ASP A 250 13.96 -15.70 -1.37
N TYR A 251 12.72 -16.19 -1.22
CA TYR A 251 12.11 -16.46 0.08
C TYR A 251 12.91 -17.46 0.91
N GLN A 252 13.61 -18.41 0.29
CA GLN A 252 14.41 -19.44 0.95
C GLN A 252 15.56 -18.87 1.80
N ARG A 253 15.92 -17.59 1.59
CA ARG A 253 16.94 -16.89 2.37
C ARG A 253 16.40 -16.21 3.63
N VAL A 254 15.10 -16.29 3.88
CA VAL A 254 14.50 -15.84 5.13
C VAL A 254 14.63 -16.94 6.17
N GLU A 255 15.18 -16.57 7.32
CA GLU A 255 15.30 -17.40 8.51
C GLU A 255 14.70 -16.61 9.67
N SER A 256 13.46 -16.94 10.02
CA SER A 256 12.75 -16.29 11.12
C SER A 256 13.13 -16.88 12.48
N GLN A 257 13.14 -16.02 13.49
CA GLN A 257 13.33 -16.34 14.89
C GLN A 257 11.99 -16.30 15.64
N PRO A 258 11.91 -16.86 16.86
CA PRO A 258 10.74 -16.68 17.71
C PRO A 258 10.41 -15.19 17.93
N GLY A 259 9.14 -14.83 17.84
CA GLY A 259 8.67 -13.43 17.91
C GLY A 259 8.63 -12.69 16.57
N ASP A 260 9.21 -13.26 15.50
CA ASP A 260 9.06 -12.75 14.14
C ASP A 260 7.68 -13.09 13.54
N VAL A 261 7.29 -12.33 12.52
CA VAL A 261 6.06 -12.57 11.74
C VAL A 261 6.38 -12.54 10.26
N LEU A 262 5.98 -13.60 9.54
CA LEU A 262 6.05 -13.64 8.07
C LEU A 262 4.67 -13.49 7.45
N TYR A 263 4.52 -12.59 6.50
CA TYR A 263 3.40 -12.59 5.56
C TYR A 263 3.82 -13.18 4.22
N LEU A 264 3.15 -14.27 3.82
CA LEU A 264 3.51 -15.07 2.65
C LEU A 264 2.38 -15.04 1.62
N ASP A 265 2.68 -14.54 0.43
CA ASP A 265 1.76 -14.48 -0.71
C ASP A 265 2.46 -14.97 -2.00
N PRO A 266 2.88 -16.25 -2.04
CA PRO A 266 3.62 -16.79 -3.18
C PRO A 266 2.76 -16.78 -4.46
N PRO A 267 3.37 -16.75 -5.66
CA PRO A 267 2.61 -16.83 -6.91
C PRO A 267 1.81 -18.14 -6.96
N TYR A 268 0.51 -18.01 -7.22
CA TYR A 268 -0.40 -19.14 -7.26
C TYR A 268 -0.20 -19.98 -8.53
N GLN A 269 -0.38 -21.30 -8.44
CA GLN A 269 -0.48 -22.14 -9.63
C GLN A 269 -1.73 -21.74 -10.44
N VAL A 270 -1.51 -21.31 -11.67
CA VAL A 270 -2.58 -21.13 -12.65
C VAL A 270 -2.54 -22.32 -13.59
N LYS A 271 -3.66 -23.03 -13.75
CA LYS A 271 -3.83 -24.14 -14.71
C LYS A 271 -3.62 -23.73 -16.19
N SER A 272 -3.23 -22.49 -16.49
CA SER A 272 -3.02 -21.98 -17.86
C SER A 272 -1.56 -21.63 -18.13
N SER A 273 -1.16 -21.78 -19.39
CA SER A 273 0.19 -21.53 -19.93
C SER A 273 0.69 -20.09 -19.82
N SER A 274 -0.10 -19.15 -19.27
CA SER A 274 0.32 -17.77 -19.02
C SER A 274 0.93 -17.64 -17.62
N ARG A 275 2.26 -17.56 -17.53
CA ARG A 275 2.96 -17.28 -16.27
C ARG A 275 2.72 -15.82 -15.86
N PHE A 276 2.06 -15.63 -14.71
CA PHE A 276 1.97 -14.33 -14.06
C PHE A 276 3.20 -14.20 -13.16
N TYR A 277 4.25 -13.58 -13.69
CA TYR A 277 5.45 -13.20 -12.95
C TYR A 277 6.25 -14.40 -12.33
N THR A 278 7.40 -14.69 -12.96
CA THR A 278 8.54 -15.52 -12.49
C THR A 278 8.27 -16.80 -11.66
N GLY A 279 8.53 -17.96 -12.29
CA GLY A 279 8.65 -19.25 -11.61
C GLY A 279 7.33 -19.90 -11.23
N MET A 280 7.26 -21.23 -11.29
CA MET A 280 6.26 -21.95 -10.50
C MET A 280 6.84 -22.13 -9.10
N ILE A 281 6.06 -21.86 -8.06
CA ILE A 281 6.45 -22.26 -6.71
C ILE A 281 6.36 -23.78 -6.67
N GLU A 282 7.50 -24.41 -6.40
CA GLU A 282 7.56 -25.82 -6.05
C GLU A 282 7.09 -25.96 -4.60
N PHE A 283 5.80 -26.22 -4.41
CA PHE A 283 5.15 -26.19 -3.11
C PHE A 283 5.78 -27.16 -2.10
N ASP A 284 6.29 -28.30 -2.53
CA ASP A 284 7.00 -29.24 -1.64
C ASP A 284 8.29 -28.64 -1.07
N GLN A 285 9.01 -27.84 -1.86
CA GLN A 285 10.18 -27.12 -1.38
C GLN A 285 9.75 -25.97 -0.45
N PHE A 286 8.72 -25.23 -0.85
CA PHE A 286 8.16 -24.13 -0.06
C PHE A 286 7.69 -24.60 1.32
N TYR A 287 6.97 -25.72 1.39
CA TYR A 287 6.48 -26.29 2.65
C TYR A 287 7.61 -26.82 3.53
N ARG A 288 8.67 -27.42 2.96
CA ARG A 288 9.86 -27.80 3.74
C ARG A 288 10.55 -26.58 4.35
N TRP A 289 10.69 -25.50 3.59
CA TRP A 289 11.22 -24.24 4.10
C TRP A 289 10.29 -23.61 5.15
N LEU A 290 8.97 -23.67 4.97
CA LEU A 290 8.02 -23.11 5.91
C LEU A 290 8.05 -23.84 7.27
N ARG A 291 8.27 -25.17 7.26
CA ARG A 291 8.47 -25.97 8.49
C ARG A 291 9.70 -25.55 9.28
N SER A 292 10.77 -25.07 8.62
CA SER A 292 11.99 -24.65 9.30
C SER A 292 11.90 -23.27 9.94
N GLN A 293 10.84 -22.50 9.67
CA GLN A 293 10.66 -21.16 10.22
C GLN A 293 10.28 -21.22 11.70
N GLN A 294 10.91 -20.41 12.55
CA GLN A 294 10.60 -20.36 13.99
C GLN A 294 9.59 -19.25 14.34
N GLY A 295 9.41 -18.27 13.46
CA GLY A 295 8.43 -17.19 13.62
C GLY A 295 6.98 -17.60 13.32
N SER A 296 6.05 -16.74 13.72
CA SER A 296 4.64 -16.84 13.31
C SER A 296 4.52 -16.55 11.81
N TYR A 297 3.53 -17.12 11.14
CA TYR A 297 3.28 -16.79 9.74
C TYR A 297 1.82 -16.83 9.34
N LEU A 298 1.52 -16.04 8.31
CA LEU A 298 0.25 -16.00 7.61
C LEU A 298 0.49 -16.26 6.13
N LEU A 299 -0.11 -17.32 5.60
CA LEU A 299 0.03 -17.75 4.21
C LEU A 299 -1.28 -17.54 3.46
N SER A 300 -1.25 -16.71 2.43
CA SER A 300 -2.34 -16.52 1.48
C SER A 300 -2.16 -17.40 0.26
N LEU A 301 -3.21 -18.15 -0.12
CA LEU A 301 -3.26 -18.99 -1.33
C LEU A 301 -4.62 -18.86 -2.02
N ASN A 302 -4.75 -19.44 -3.22
CA ASN A 302 -6.05 -19.59 -3.87
C ASN A 302 -7.05 -20.30 -2.94
N GLY A 303 -8.30 -19.84 -2.95
CA GLY A 303 -9.42 -20.49 -2.27
C GLY A 303 -10.48 -20.92 -3.26
N LEU A 304 -11.66 -20.30 -3.15
CA LEU A 304 -12.84 -20.65 -3.94
C LEU A 304 -13.05 -19.66 -5.08
N TRP A 305 -13.32 -20.17 -6.28
CA TRP A 305 -13.72 -19.35 -7.42
C TRP A 305 -15.14 -19.70 -7.87
N GLY A 306 -16.11 -18.87 -7.49
CA GLY A 306 -17.52 -19.09 -7.86
C GLY A 306 -18.10 -20.40 -7.34
N GLY A 307 -17.54 -20.94 -6.25
CA GLY A 307 -17.91 -22.24 -5.68
C GLY A 307 -16.99 -23.39 -6.09
N GLU A 308 -16.17 -23.22 -7.14
CA GLU A 308 -15.13 -24.20 -7.49
C GLU A 308 -13.97 -24.11 -6.49
N ASP A 309 -13.58 -25.24 -5.91
CA ASP A 309 -12.40 -25.33 -5.07
C ASP A 309 -11.12 -25.31 -5.93
N ARG A 310 -10.29 -24.29 -5.72
CA ARG A 310 -9.00 -24.12 -6.40
C ARG A 310 -7.84 -24.01 -5.42
N ARG A 311 -8.04 -24.48 -4.19
CA ARG A 311 -7.00 -24.55 -3.18
C ARG A 311 -5.85 -25.44 -3.68
N VAL A 312 -4.65 -25.07 -3.26
CA VAL A 312 -3.50 -25.98 -3.26
C VAL A 312 -3.59 -26.78 -1.97
N ASP A 313 -3.20 -28.05 -2.01
CA ASP A 313 -3.18 -28.88 -0.82
C ASP A 313 -2.10 -28.38 0.15
N VAL A 314 -2.52 -27.87 1.30
CA VAL A 314 -1.63 -27.37 2.35
C VAL A 314 -1.61 -28.41 3.46
N PRO A 315 -0.45 -29.02 3.76
CA PRO A 315 -0.32 -29.98 4.85
C PRO A 315 -0.87 -29.45 6.19
N GLN A 316 -1.66 -30.26 6.88
CA GLN A 316 -2.35 -29.87 8.12
C GLN A 316 -1.39 -29.43 9.23
N ASP A 317 -0.16 -29.96 9.24
CA ASP A 317 0.86 -29.61 10.23
C ASP A 317 1.41 -28.18 10.07
N LEU A 318 1.06 -27.48 8.99
CA LEU A 318 1.53 -26.13 8.69
C LEU A 318 0.61 -25.02 9.19
N TYR A 319 -0.54 -25.29 9.79
CA TYR A 319 -1.43 -24.24 10.24
C TYR A 319 -2.32 -24.67 11.39
N ASP A 320 -2.69 -23.72 12.23
CA ASP A 320 -3.62 -23.92 13.34
C ASP A 320 -5.02 -23.45 12.94
N GLU A 321 -5.10 -22.41 12.09
CA GLU A 321 -6.35 -21.87 11.59
C GLU A 321 -6.35 -21.75 10.07
N HIS A 322 -7.49 -22.05 9.45
CA HIS A 322 -7.78 -21.75 8.05
C HIS A 322 -9.06 -20.93 7.96
N SER A 323 -9.04 -19.91 7.11
CA SER A 323 -10.22 -19.07 6.84
C SER A 323 -10.23 -18.56 5.41
N TYR A 324 -11.40 -18.10 4.96
CA TYR A 324 -11.57 -17.52 3.63
C TYR A 324 -11.68 -16.00 3.71
N LEU A 325 -10.86 -15.31 2.92
CA LEU A 325 -10.87 -13.87 2.79
C LEU A 325 -11.56 -13.43 1.50
N ASP A 326 -12.33 -12.34 1.55
CA ASP A 326 -12.98 -11.78 0.36
C ASP A 326 -11.94 -11.16 -0.61
N ALA A 327 -11.70 -11.83 -1.73
CA ALA A 327 -10.87 -11.31 -2.83
C ALA A 327 -11.72 -10.49 -3.83
N GLY A 328 -13.04 -10.43 -3.62
CA GLY A 328 -14.03 -9.72 -4.41
C GLY A 328 -14.47 -10.52 -5.64
N LYS A 329 -14.49 -9.90 -6.82
CA LYS A 329 -14.99 -10.52 -8.05
C LYS A 329 -13.86 -10.66 -9.08
N SER A 330 -13.85 -11.77 -9.82
CA SER A 330 -12.83 -12.01 -10.85
C SER A 330 -12.88 -10.95 -11.95
N MET A 331 -11.75 -10.27 -12.19
CA MET A 331 -11.65 -9.28 -13.28
C MET A 331 -11.73 -9.96 -14.65
N LEU A 332 -11.27 -11.21 -14.77
CA LEU A 332 -11.34 -11.98 -16.01
C LEU A 332 -12.80 -12.33 -16.39
N SER A 333 -13.63 -12.72 -15.40
CA SER A 333 -15.06 -12.95 -15.66
C SER A 333 -15.77 -11.65 -16.04
N GLN A 334 -15.43 -10.53 -15.38
CA GLN A 334 -15.95 -9.19 -15.72
C GLN A 334 -15.57 -8.73 -17.14
N LEU A 335 -14.36 -9.03 -17.60
CA LEU A 335 -13.91 -8.70 -18.96
C LEU A 335 -14.56 -9.59 -20.04
N SER A 336 -15.03 -10.79 -19.67
CA SER A 336 -15.63 -11.78 -20.58
C SER A 336 -17.17 -11.74 -20.67
N GLY A 337 -17.83 -10.79 -19.99
CA GLY A 337 -19.29 -10.65 -20.01
C GLY A 337 -20.06 -11.74 -19.23
N LYS A 338 -19.38 -12.68 -18.57
CA LYS A 338 -20.01 -13.73 -17.73
C LYS A 338 -20.34 -13.20 -16.34
N LYS A 339 -21.34 -13.79 -15.67
CA LYS A 339 -21.72 -13.47 -14.28
C LYS A 339 -20.47 -13.55 -13.39
N ALA A 340 -20.13 -12.43 -12.76
CA ALA A 340 -18.84 -12.27 -12.11
C ALA A 340 -18.74 -13.15 -10.86
N ALA A 341 -18.05 -14.29 -10.98
CA ALA A 341 -17.79 -15.21 -9.89
C ALA A 341 -17.06 -14.52 -8.73
N VAL A 342 -17.56 -14.74 -7.51
CA VAL A 342 -16.94 -14.29 -6.26
C VAL A 342 -15.68 -15.12 -6.03
N LEU A 343 -14.59 -14.42 -5.72
CA LEU A 343 -13.29 -14.99 -5.40
C LEU A 343 -13.10 -14.93 -3.89
N LYS A 344 -12.68 -16.05 -3.32
CA LYS A 344 -12.20 -16.14 -1.94
C LYS A 344 -10.77 -16.66 -1.97
N ASP A 345 -9.88 -15.97 -1.26
CA ASP A 345 -8.52 -16.48 -1.02
C ASP A 345 -8.52 -17.26 0.30
N SER A 346 -7.70 -18.30 0.39
CA SER A 346 -7.45 -19.02 1.63
C SER A 346 -6.37 -18.32 2.44
N LEU A 347 -6.61 -18.12 3.72
CA LEU A 347 -5.62 -17.66 4.69
C LEU A 347 -5.37 -18.77 5.71
N TYR A 348 -4.12 -19.24 5.75
CA TYR A 348 -3.62 -20.20 6.71
C TYR A 348 -2.78 -19.45 7.74
N VAL A 349 -3.05 -19.66 9.02
CA VAL A 349 -2.39 -18.94 10.11
C VAL A 349 -1.72 -19.93 11.04
N ARG A 350 -0.46 -19.63 11.39
CA ARG A 350 0.27 -20.29 12.46
C ARG A 350 0.88 -19.24 13.38
N LEU A 351 0.36 -19.13 14.59
CA LEU A 351 0.89 -18.22 15.60
C LEU A 351 1.74 -19.02 16.57
N LYS A 352 3.02 -18.65 16.68
CA LYS A 352 3.96 -19.26 17.60
C LYS A 352 4.14 -18.34 18.80
N SER A 353 4.02 -18.90 20.00
CA SER A 353 4.25 -18.14 21.24
C SER A 353 5.66 -17.55 21.23
N PRO A 354 5.85 -16.33 21.76
CA PRO A 354 7.18 -15.85 22.11
C PRO A 354 7.82 -16.86 23.07
N VAL A 355 9.11 -17.17 22.90
CA VAL A 355 9.82 -18.00 23.86
C VAL A 355 9.77 -17.28 25.21
N ALA A 356 9.25 -17.95 26.24
CA ALA A 356 9.20 -17.45 27.61
C ALA A 356 10.63 -17.09 28.04
N GLY A 357 10.88 -15.81 28.31
CA GLY A 357 12.22 -15.32 28.67
C GLY A 357 12.41 -13.80 28.62
N ILE A 358 11.44 -13.03 28.13
CA ILE A 358 11.44 -11.57 28.29
C ILE A 358 10.34 -11.22 29.29
N ASP A 359 10.72 -11.14 30.57
CA ASP A 359 9.90 -10.55 31.61
C ASP A 359 9.48 -9.14 31.17
N VAL A 360 8.18 -8.96 30.99
CA VAL A 360 7.57 -7.64 30.87
C VAL A 360 7.42 -7.14 32.30
N GLN A 361 8.36 -6.34 32.77
CA GLN A 361 8.09 -5.46 33.90
C GLN A 361 7.05 -4.42 33.44
N GLU A 362 5.98 -4.31 34.23
CA GLU A 362 4.76 -3.54 34.01
C GLU A 362 4.96 -2.04 33.72
#